data_AF-A0A0G1NQ16-F1
#
_entry.id   AF-A0A0G1NQ16-F1
#
_cell.length_a   1.000
_cell.length_b   1.000
_cell.length_c   1.000
_cell.angle_alpha   90.00
_cell.angle_beta   90.00
_cell.angle_gamma   90.00
#
_symmetry.space_group_name_H-M   'P 1'
#
loop_
_entity.id
_entity.type
_entity.pdbx_description
1 polymer ?
#
loop_
_entity_poly.entity_id
_entity_poly.type
_entity_poly.pdbx_seq_one_letter_code
_entity_poly.pdbx_strand_id
1 'polypeptide(L)'
;MAKIKDISRVDRPREKFLKKGSDALTKSELLAILLGSGIMGKNVKELSEQIIRKFGVKFLSSSVDDLLQIKGIGKAKALQISSAIALVKRYYEEGRGNEIVIKNSNSVLSLTYGLRDKKKEYLVCLYLNARNVLIKKETITIGLLDKSLIHPREIFAPALELRAASIVLVHNHPSGDPLPSEKDIEVIKKIAEAGSLLGINVIDFIITSSEGSYSFSEDLKGKNKSLDYVAEGAQAALFELLETEKTAYETSLEEQAFEANNFPMSNIKKPVLRKEIKDFVNKVHSGDCLDVMKKIPDKSIDMILCDLPYGTTQNKWDSVIPLDKLWEQYERIIKDNGAIVLTAQGLFTAKLILSNEKLFKYKIIWEKSKPTNFLNAKKQPLRKHEDICVFYKTQPTYNPQMRKGEAYNKGVRKNQLTGSYGDFKPVEVKSDGERYPIDVVYFKTAESEGKVYHPTQKPVELGQYLIRTFSNPGEIILDNTCGSGSFLVSAVVEGRDFVGIEKNTDVHLFKDKKIDYVKICNDRVELAKEKLSLK
;
A
#
# COMPACT_ATOMS: atom_id res chain seq x y z
N MET A 1 63.32 -30.42 20.02
CA MET A 1 62.16 -29.54 19.76
C MET A 1 61.59 -29.86 18.40
N ALA A 2 60.29 -30.13 18.33
CA ALA A 2 59.63 -30.48 17.08
C ALA A 2 59.71 -29.33 16.08
N LYS A 3 60.24 -29.60 14.89
CA LYS A 3 60.23 -28.67 13.76
C LYS A 3 58.79 -28.63 13.22
N ILE A 4 58.39 -27.52 12.59
CA ILE A 4 57.08 -27.43 11.88
C ILE A 4 56.90 -28.56 10.85
N LYS A 5 58.02 -29.12 10.36
CA LYS A 5 58.04 -30.28 9.46
C LYS A 5 57.46 -31.55 10.10
N ASP A 6 57.40 -31.62 11.43
CA ASP A 6 56.92 -32.78 12.20
C ASP A 6 55.40 -32.73 12.41
N ILE A 7 54.74 -31.62 12.04
CA ILE A 7 53.28 -31.51 11.94
C ILE A 7 52.84 -32.08 10.59
N SER A 8 51.79 -32.90 10.60
CA SER A 8 51.11 -33.39 9.38
C SER A 8 50.92 -32.25 8.39
N ARG A 9 51.27 -32.48 7.12
CA ARG A 9 51.26 -31.45 6.07
C ARG A 9 49.90 -30.76 5.95
N VAL A 10 48.81 -31.46 6.30
CA VAL A 10 47.44 -30.95 6.26
C VAL A 10 47.11 -30.00 7.41
N ASP A 11 47.82 -30.13 8.54
CA ASP A 11 47.59 -29.35 9.77
C ASP A 11 48.58 -28.18 9.92
N ARG A 12 49.48 -28.00 8.95
CA ARG A 12 50.33 -26.82 8.90
C ARG A 12 49.50 -25.59 8.53
N PRO A 13 49.70 -24.43 9.17
CA PRO A 13 48.83 -23.28 9.00
C PRO A 13 48.62 -22.85 7.54
N ARG A 14 49.68 -22.80 6.71
CA ARG A 14 49.57 -22.37 5.31
C ARG A 14 48.72 -23.33 4.47
N GLU A 15 49.01 -24.62 4.59
CA GLU A 15 48.30 -25.68 3.89
C GLU A 15 46.84 -25.79 4.35
N LYS A 16 46.59 -25.61 5.65
CA LYS A 16 45.24 -25.54 6.23
C LYS A 16 44.48 -24.32 5.69
N PHE A 17 45.11 -23.16 5.58
CA PHE A 17 44.50 -21.94 5.04
C PHE A 17 44.13 -22.11 3.56
N LEU A 18 45.02 -22.69 2.75
CA LEU A 18 44.75 -22.94 1.33
C LEU A 18 43.63 -23.96 1.10
N LYS A 19 43.49 -24.97 1.98
CA LYS A 19 42.50 -26.03 1.82
C LYS A 19 41.14 -25.71 2.46
N LYS A 20 41.12 -24.99 3.58
CA LYS A 20 39.92 -24.79 4.42
C LYS A 20 39.55 -23.32 4.64
N GLY A 21 40.29 -22.37 4.10
CA GLY A 21 40.05 -20.93 4.29
C GLY A 21 40.52 -20.41 5.64
N SER A 22 40.39 -19.09 5.84
CA SER A 22 40.84 -18.38 7.05
C SER A 22 40.11 -18.81 8.32
N ASP A 23 38.82 -19.13 8.21
CA ASP A 23 37.94 -19.38 9.36
C ASP A 23 38.28 -20.70 10.08
N ALA A 24 38.97 -21.61 9.40
CA ALA A 24 39.46 -22.85 9.98
C ALA A 24 40.72 -22.65 10.86
N LEU A 25 41.29 -21.44 10.90
CA LEU A 25 42.51 -21.14 11.62
C LEU A 25 42.24 -20.35 12.91
N THR A 26 42.97 -20.70 13.95
CA THR A 26 43.05 -19.95 15.19
C THR A 26 43.87 -18.66 15.02
N LYS A 27 43.72 -17.70 15.96
CA LYS A 27 44.48 -16.44 15.96
C LYS A 27 46.00 -16.66 15.90
N SER A 28 46.50 -17.67 16.61
CA SER A 28 47.93 -18.02 16.61
C SER A 28 48.36 -18.67 15.29
N GLU A 29 47.51 -19.46 14.64
CA GLU A 29 47.79 -20.03 13.31
C GLU A 29 47.83 -18.94 12.23
N LEU A 30 46.93 -17.95 12.27
CA LEU A 30 46.95 -16.80 11.37
C LEU A 30 48.23 -15.96 11.56
N LEU A 31 48.59 -15.67 12.82
CA LEU A 31 49.83 -14.95 13.12
C LEU A 31 51.07 -15.76 12.72
N ALA A 32 51.01 -17.09 12.82
CA ALA A 32 52.09 -17.98 12.39
C ALA A 32 52.33 -17.93 10.88
N ILE A 33 51.26 -17.82 10.08
CA ILE A 33 51.38 -17.60 8.63
C ILE A 33 52.06 -16.26 8.37
N LEU A 34 51.59 -15.20 9.03
CA LEU A 34 52.11 -13.83 8.86
C LEU A 34 53.61 -13.79 9.17
N LEU A 35 54.03 -14.31 10.32
CA LEU A 35 55.44 -14.30 10.75
C LEU A 35 56.36 -15.16 9.89
N GLY A 36 55.82 -16.20 9.24
CA GLY A 36 56.50 -17.11 8.31
C GLY A 36 57.56 -18.04 8.92
N SER A 37 58.26 -17.61 9.96
CA SER A 37 59.33 -18.35 10.64
C SER A 37 59.37 -18.07 12.14
N GLY A 38 59.90 -19.01 12.91
CA GLY A 38 60.12 -18.85 14.35
C GLY A 38 61.36 -18.00 14.67
N ILE A 39 61.83 -18.12 15.89
CA ILE A 39 63.08 -17.52 16.38
C ILE A 39 63.99 -18.62 16.90
N MET A 40 65.26 -18.31 17.18
CA MET A 40 66.17 -19.29 17.77
C MET A 40 65.56 -19.83 19.09
N GLY A 41 65.35 -21.15 19.14
CA GLY A 41 64.76 -21.83 20.30
C GLY A 41 63.23 -21.87 20.39
N LYS A 42 62.48 -21.27 19.45
CA LYS A 42 60.99 -21.38 19.38
C LYS A 42 60.49 -21.46 17.96
N ASN A 43 59.63 -22.43 17.65
CA ASN A 43 59.01 -22.50 16.33
C ASN A 43 57.95 -21.38 16.15
N VAL A 44 57.51 -21.15 14.91
CA VAL A 44 56.60 -20.03 14.60
C VAL A 44 55.23 -20.17 15.29
N LYS A 45 54.77 -21.39 15.54
CA LYS A 45 53.49 -21.66 16.21
C LYS A 45 53.59 -21.28 17.69
N GLU A 46 54.62 -21.77 18.38
CA GLU A 46 54.91 -21.44 19.78
C GLU A 46 55.11 -19.94 19.98
N LEU A 47 55.85 -19.29 19.08
CA LEU A 47 56.05 -17.85 19.10
C LEU A 47 54.72 -17.09 18.95
N SER A 48 53.88 -17.51 17.99
CA SER A 48 52.58 -16.88 17.74
C SER A 48 51.62 -17.07 18.91
N GLU A 49 51.58 -18.25 19.51
CA GLU A 49 50.80 -18.50 20.72
C GLU A 49 51.28 -17.65 21.90
N GLN A 50 52.59 -17.47 22.07
CA GLN A 50 53.13 -16.61 23.12
C GLN A 50 52.71 -15.15 22.91
N ILE A 51 52.77 -14.63 21.69
CA ILE A 51 52.38 -13.26 21.36
C ILE A 51 50.87 -13.07 21.65
N ILE A 52 50.02 -13.97 21.15
CA ILE A 52 48.57 -13.89 21.36
C ILE A 52 48.22 -14.00 22.85
N ARG A 53 48.91 -14.87 23.61
CA ARG A 53 48.70 -14.98 25.07
C ARG A 53 49.15 -13.71 25.81
N LYS A 54 50.28 -13.11 25.43
CA LYS A 54 50.81 -11.91 26.10
C LYS A 54 49.90 -10.69 25.92
N PHE A 55 49.37 -10.48 24.71
CA PHE A 55 48.57 -9.30 24.42
C PHE A 55 47.06 -9.52 24.53
N GLY A 56 46.57 -10.74 24.33
CA GLY A 56 45.15 -11.08 24.44
C GLY A 56 44.25 -10.13 23.65
N VAL A 57 43.30 -9.50 24.34
CA VAL A 57 42.38 -8.51 23.76
C VAL A 57 43.06 -7.21 23.31
N LYS A 58 44.24 -6.88 23.87
CA LYS A 58 45.03 -5.68 23.55
C LYS A 58 45.96 -5.87 22.35
N PHE A 59 45.86 -6.99 21.62
CA PHE A 59 46.74 -7.26 20.48
C PHE A 59 46.68 -6.16 19.41
N LEU A 60 45.49 -5.69 19.04
CA LEU A 60 45.32 -4.62 18.04
C LEU A 60 45.81 -3.25 18.51
N SER A 61 46.02 -3.04 19.81
CA SER A 61 46.57 -1.79 20.36
C SER A 61 48.07 -1.87 20.69
N SER A 62 48.73 -3.01 20.40
CA SER A 62 50.16 -3.16 20.64
C SER A 62 51.01 -2.20 19.78
N SER A 63 51.99 -1.57 20.42
CA SER A 63 52.99 -0.73 19.75
C SER A 63 54.16 -1.58 19.25
N VAL A 64 55.00 -0.99 18.39
CA VAL A 64 56.26 -1.63 17.97
C VAL A 64 57.15 -1.91 19.19
N ASP A 65 57.21 -0.98 20.15
CA ASP A 65 58.03 -1.14 21.35
C ASP A 65 57.55 -2.30 22.22
N ASP A 66 56.23 -2.48 22.38
CA ASP A 66 55.65 -3.60 23.11
C ASP A 66 56.04 -4.96 22.51
N LEU A 67 56.10 -5.04 21.18
CA LEU A 67 56.48 -6.25 20.43
C LEU A 67 57.97 -6.54 20.56
N LEU A 68 58.82 -5.49 20.58
CA LEU A 68 60.26 -5.61 20.80
C LEU A 68 60.61 -6.15 22.20
N GLN A 69 59.73 -5.98 23.20
CA GLN A 69 59.90 -6.58 24.53
C GLN A 69 59.74 -8.11 24.54
N ILE A 70 59.36 -8.74 23.41
CA ILE A 70 59.32 -10.21 23.31
C ILE A 70 60.70 -10.71 22.88
N LYS A 71 61.36 -11.45 23.77
CA LYS A 71 62.68 -12.05 23.52
C LYS A 71 62.71 -12.79 22.18
N GLY A 72 63.53 -12.29 21.25
CA GLY A 72 63.75 -12.84 19.91
C GLY A 72 62.92 -12.22 18.79
N ILE A 73 61.97 -11.32 19.08
CA ILE A 73 61.30 -10.52 18.05
C ILE A 73 62.18 -9.30 17.73
N GLY A 74 62.80 -9.30 16.55
CA GLY A 74 63.52 -8.14 16.03
C GLY A 74 62.61 -7.15 15.29
N LYS A 75 63.17 -5.99 14.93
CA LYS A 75 62.47 -4.89 14.23
C LYS A 75 61.66 -5.35 13.02
N ALA A 76 62.18 -6.28 12.21
CA ALA A 76 61.50 -6.78 11.02
C ALA A 76 60.16 -7.47 11.34
N LYS A 77 60.14 -8.41 12.31
CA LYS A 77 58.91 -9.12 12.71
C LYS A 77 57.94 -8.20 13.47
N ALA A 78 58.46 -7.27 14.29
CA ALA A 78 57.65 -6.28 14.96
C ALA A 78 56.93 -5.36 13.96
N LEU A 79 57.67 -4.79 12.99
CA LEU A 79 57.10 -3.98 11.91
C LEU A 79 56.10 -4.76 11.06
N GLN A 80 56.35 -6.04 10.79
CA GLN A 80 55.41 -6.88 10.03
C GLN A 80 54.05 -7.00 10.73
N ILE A 81 54.04 -7.23 12.04
CA ILE A 81 52.81 -7.28 12.84
C ILE A 81 52.17 -5.89 12.92
N SER A 82 52.93 -4.86 13.27
CA SER A 82 52.41 -3.50 13.42
C SER A 82 51.85 -2.95 12.11
N SER A 83 52.47 -3.25 10.96
CA SER A 83 51.96 -2.87 9.64
C SER A 83 50.67 -3.59 9.30
N ALA A 84 50.54 -4.89 9.61
CA ALA A 84 49.29 -5.61 9.41
C ALA A 84 48.16 -5.04 10.30
N ILE A 85 48.45 -4.72 11.57
CA ILE A 85 47.51 -4.06 12.47
C ILE A 85 47.13 -2.67 11.95
N ALA A 86 48.11 -1.86 11.53
CA ALA A 86 47.89 -0.53 11.00
C ALA A 86 47.06 -0.57 9.70
N LEU A 87 47.27 -1.56 8.84
CA LEU A 87 46.47 -1.76 7.63
C LEU A 87 45.04 -2.11 7.98
N VAL A 88 44.82 -3.06 8.91
CA VAL A 88 43.48 -3.39 9.40
C VAL A 88 42.80 -2.17 10.02
N LYS A 89 43.52 -1.40 10.84
CA LYS A 89 43.01 -0.15 11.41
C LYS A 89 42.67 0.87 10.34
N ARG A 90 43.51 1.06 9.32
CA ARG A 90 43.24 1.97 8.20
C ARG A 90 42.03 1.56 7.40
N TYR A 91 41.82 0.27 7.09
CA TYR A 91 40.58 -0.17 6.45
C TYR A 91 39.36 0.00 7.38
N TYR A 92 39.55 -0.19 8.69
CA TYR A 92 38.50 0.05 9.69
C TYR A 92 38.22 1.55 9.90
N GLU A 93 39.21 2.41 9.67
CA GLU A 93 39.17 3.88 9.78
C GLU A 93 38.71 4.53 8.46
N GLU A 94 39.03 3.96 7.29
CA GLU A 94 38.46 4.31 5.97
C GLU A 94 36.98 3.97 5.93
N GLY A 95 36.55 2.88 6.57
CA GLY A 95 35.13 2.60 6.86
C GLY A 95 34.51 3.56 7.89
N ARG A 96 35.31 4.42 8.53
CA ARG A 96 34.91 5.48 9.48
C ARG A 96 35.30 6.88 9.00
N GLY A 97 35.47 7.11 7.69
CA GLY A 97 35.64 8.47 7.18
C GLY A 97 34.44 9.31 7.64
N ASN A 98 34.67 10.21 8.61
CA ASN A 98 33.69 11.04 9.34
C ASN A 98 32.25 10.61 9.04
N GLU A 99 31.73 9.60 9.75
CA GLU A 99 30.34 9.13 9.54
C GLU A 99 29.43 10.36 9.49
N ILE A 100 28.98 10.72 8.28
CA ILE A 100 28.17 11.92 8.09
C ILE A 100 26.76 11.52 8.53
N VAL A 101 26.50 11.72 9.82
CA VAL A 101 25.19 11.47 10.41
C VAL A 101 24.25 12.59 10.01
N ILE A 102 23.23 12.23 9.25
CA ILE A 102 22.17 13.14 8.83
C ILE A 102 21.18 13.29 9.99
N LYS A 103 21.28 14.40 10.71
CA LYS A 103 20.41 14.67 11.87
C LYS A 103 19.17 15.46 11.50
N ASN A 104 19.27 16.38 10.54
CA ASN A 104 18.22 17.34 10.18
C ASN A 104 18.45 17.90 8.77
N SER A 105 17.53 18.75 8.30
CA SER A 105 17.57 19.40 6.98
C SER A 105 18.86 20.18 6.72
N ASN A 106 19.38 20.90 7.72
CA ASN A 106 20.64 21.65 7.61
C ASN A 106 21.85 20.76 7.31
N SER A 107 21.87 19.55 7.87
CA SER A 107 22.91 18.55 7.58
C SER A 107 22.87 18.14 6.11
N VAL A 108 21.66 17.96 5.57
CA VAL A 108 21.43 17.61 4.16
C VAL A 108 21.84 18.76 3.25
N LEU A 109 21.37 19.98 3.54
CA LEU A 109 21.67 21.20 2.78
C LEU A 109 23.16 21.50 2.74
N SER A 110 23.89 21.25 3.82
CA SER A 110 25.35 21.40 3.86
C SER A 110 26.06 20.45 2.87
N LEU A 111 25.53 19.22 2.72
CA LEU A 111 26.09 18.22 1.79
C LEU A 111 25.66 18.44 0.34
N THR A 112 24.53 19.11 0.14
CA THR A 112 23.96 19.41 -1.18
C THR A 112 24.11 20.87 -1.58
N TYR A 113 24.90 21.67 -0.84
CA TYR A 113 25.09 23.10 -1.06
C TYR A 113 25.38 23.46 -2.53
N GLY A 114 26.20 22.66 -3.20
CA GLY A 114 26.54 22.87 -4.62
C GLY A 114 25.40 22.66 -5.63
N LEU A 115 24.20 22.24 -5.21
CA LEU A 115 23.00 22.17 -6.04
C LEU A 115 22.30 23.52 -6.16
N ARG A 116 22.46 24.40 -5.17
CA ARG A 116 21.74 25.68 -5.06
C ARG A 116 21.90 26.56 -6.30
N ASP A 117 23.11 26.62 -6.84
CA ASP A 117 23.48 27.50 -7.95
C ASP A 117 23.41 26.80 -9.32
N LYS A 118 22.84 25.58 -9.38
CA LYS A 118 22.74 24.84 -10.63
C LYS A 118 21.65 25.43 -11.51
N LYS A 119 22.01 25.75 -12.76
CA LYS A 119 21.10 26.29 -13.78
C LYS A 119 20.09 25.27 -14.34
N LYS A 120 20.25 23.99 -14.00
CA LYS A 120 19.32 22.89 -14.36
C LYS A 120 18.79 22.30 -13.07
N GLU A 121 17.61 21.67 -13.12
CA GLU A 121 17.10 20.86 -12.02
C GLU A 121 17.90 19.55 -11.91
N TYR A 122 18.35 19.25 -10.70
CA TYR A 122 19.01 18.01 -10.30
C TYR A 122 18.14 17.36 -9.23
N LEU A 123 17.84 16.07 -9.37
CA LEU A 123 17.35 15.27 -8.25
C LEU A 123 18.50 14.42 -7.71
N VAL A 124 18.78 14.56 -6.43
CA VAL A 124 19.83 13.84 -5.70
C VAL A 124 19.20 13.02 -4.59
N CYS A 125 19.64 11.77 -4.44
CA CYS A 125 19.26 10.89 -3.35
C CYS A 125 20.45 10.67 -2.41
N LEU A 126 20.20 10.78 -1.11
CA LEU A 126 21.11 10.38 -0.05
C LEU A 126 20.62 9.06 0.52
N TYR A 127 21.42 8.01 0.38
CA TYR A 127 21.14 6.68 0.91
C TYR A 127 21.75 6.53 2.29
N LEU A 128 20.93 6.17 3.29
CA LEU A 128 21.33 6.18 4.69
C LEU A 128 21.17 4.79 5.32
N ASN A 129 22.04 4.48 6.28
CA ASN A 129 21.88 3.27 7.10
C ASN A 129 20.90 3.50 8.27
N ALA A 130 20.66 2.46 9.08
CA ALA A 130 19.74 2.53 10.23
C ALA A 130 20.15 3.53 11.34
N ARG A 131 21.35 4.11 11.26
CA ARG A 131 21.85 5.16 12.17
C ARG A 131 21.86 6.55 11.50
N ASN A 132 21.16 6.70 10.38
CA ASN A 132 21.16 7.89 9.52
C ASN A 132 22.55 8.32 9.03
N VAL A 133 23.52 7.40 8.98
CA VAL A 133 24.83 7.68 8.40
C VAL A 133 24.72 7.59 6.88
N LEU A 134 25.26 8.59 6.19
CA LEU A 134 25.34 8.60 4.74
C LEU A 134 26.17 7.43 4.20
N ILE A 135 25.53 6.55 3.44
CA ILE A 135 26.17 5.45 2.70
C ILE A 135 26.67 5.98 1.34
N LYS A 136 25.78 6.64 0.59
CA LYS A 136 26.05 7.13 -0.77
C LYS A 136 25.20 8.36 -1.08
N LYS A 137 25.78 9.32 -1.78
CA LYS A 137 25.07 10.44 -2.44
C LYS A 137 25.06 10.19 -3.94
N GLU A 138 23.90 10.20 -4.56
CA GLU A 138 23.74 9.89 -5.98
C GLU A 138 22.85 10.90 -6.68
N THR A 139 23.24 11.32 -7.89
CA THR A 139 22.37 12.15 -8.74
C THR A 139 21.51 11.22 -9.59
N ILE A 140 20.20 11.30 -9.39
CA ILE A 140 19.21 10.46 -10.08
C ILE A 140 18.89 11.05 -11.45
N THR A 141 18.68 12.37 -11.55
CA THR A 141 18.34 13.04 -12.81
C THR A 141 19.02 14.42 -12.95
N ILE A 142 19.23 14.86 -14.20
CA ILE A 142 19.73 16.19 -14.57
C ILE A 142 18.94 16.75 -15.77
N GLY A 143 18.01 17.67 -15.51
CA GLY A 143 17.33 18.48 -16.53
C GLY A 143 16.20 17.80 -17.35
N LEU A 144 15.27 18.68 -17.78
CA LEU A 144 13.99 18.51 -18.54
C LEU A 144 12.74 18.05 -17.77
N LEU A 145 12.07 19.05 -17.17
CA LEU A 145 10.65 19.47 -17.32
C LEU A 145 9.47 18.49 -17.13
N ASP A 146 9.70 17.21 -16.92
CA ASP A 146 8.62 16.30 -16.51
C ASP A 146 9.00 15.48 -15.28
N LYS A 147 8.78 16.09 -14.11
CA LYS A 147 8.88 15.42 -12.80
C LYS A 147 7.97 14.18 -12.72
N SER A 148 6.97 14.05 -13.62
CA SER A 148 6.11 12.87 -13.79
C SER A 148 6.84 11.59 -14.26
N LEU A 149 8.06 11.69 -14.79
CA LEU A 149 8.82 10.56 -15.32
C LEU A 149 9.74 9.88 -14.30
N ILE A 150 9.89 10.42 -13.08
CA ILE A 150 10.79 9.86 -12.07
C ILE A 150 10.13 8.64 -11.44
N HIS A 151 10.45 7.48 -12.01
CA HIS A 151 9.91 6.20 -11.54
C HIS A 151 10.61 5.78 -10.24
N PRO A 152 9.87 5.37 -9.18
CA PRO A 152 10.46 4.96 -7.88
C PRO A 152 11.60 3.95 -7.99
N ARG A 153 11.53 3.01 -8.94
CA ARG A 153 12.62 2.06 -9.29
C ARG A 153 14.01 2.69 -9.39
N GLU A 154 14.15 3.90 -9.96
CA GLU A 154 15.46 4.55 -10.17
C GLU A 154 16.08 5.00 -8.83
N ILE A 155 15.22 5.25 -7.83
CA ILE A 155 15.62 5.63 -6.48
C ILE A 155 15.86 4.39 -5.62
N PHE A 156 14.94 3.42 -5.68
CA PHE A 156 14.95 2.27 -4.77
C PHE A 156 15.79 1.09 -5.23
N ALA A 157 16.09 0.92 -6.53
CA ALA A 157 17.01 -0.13 -6.96
C ALA A 157 18.42 0.07 -6.36
N PRO A 158 19.03 1.28 -6.39
CA PRO A 158 20.27 1.53 -5.65
C PRO A 158 20.10 1.43 -4.14
N ALA A 159 18.95 1.85 -3.58
CA ALA A 159 18.69 1.75 -2.15
C ALA A 159 18.76 0.29 -1.65
N LEU A 160 18.15 -0.63 -2.42
CA LEU A 160 18.15 -2.07 -2.13
C LEU A 160 19.55 -2.68 -2.28
N GLU A 161 20.29 -2.30 -3.33
CA GLU A 161 21.67 -2.76 -3.55
C GLU A 161 22.59 -2.35 -2.39
N LEU A 162 22.45 -1.10 -1.92
CA LEU A 162 23.21 -0.55 -0.80
C LEU A 162 22.70 -1.00 0.57
N ARG A 163 21.57 -1.73 0.63
CA ARG A 163 20.84 -2.06 1.87
C ARG A 163 20.58 -0.83 2.74
N ALA A 164 20.20 0.27 2.10
CA ALA A 164 19.81 1.49 2.78
C ALA A 164 18.58 1.24 3.66
N ALA A 165 18.60 1.73 4.89
CA ALA A 165 17.42 1.69 5.77
C ALA A 165 16.46 2.85 5.46
N SER A 166 17.00 3.95 4.94
CA SER A 166 16.24 5.15 4.64
C SER A 166 16.92 6.01 3.58
N ILE A 167 16.16 6.96 3.03
CA ILE A 167 16.63 7.91 2.02
C ILE A 167 16.20 9.34 2.33
N VAL A 168 16.97 10.32 1.85
CA VAL A 168 16.57 11.73 1.74
C VAL A 168 16.72 12.16 0.30
N LEU A 169 15.67 12.79 -0.25
CA LEU A 169 15.70 13.34 -1.59
C LEU A 169 15.93 14.85 -1.54
N VAL A 170 16.72 15.36 -2.49
CA VAL A 170 16.97 16.79 -2.63
C VAL A 170 16.89 17.16 -4.10
N HIS A 171 16.15 18.20 -4.43
CA HIS A 171 16.23 18.81 -5.75
C HIS A 171 16.33 20.32 -5.67
N ASN A 172 16.88 20.93 -6.71
CA ASN A 172 17.01 22.38 -6.79
C ASN A 172 15.96 22.99 -7.73
N HIS A 173 15.53 24.21 -7.40
CA HIS A 173 14.70 25.07 -8.25
C HIS A 173 15.55 26.21 -8.84
N PRO A 174 15.94 26.12 -10.13
CA PRO A 174 16.67 27.19 -10.81
C PRO A 174 15.90 28.51 -10.92
N SER A 175 14.57 28.48 -10.72
CA SER A 175 13.70 29.66 -10.70
C SER A 175 13.95 30.61 -9.53
N GLY A 176 14.58 30.12 -8.46
CA GLY A 176 14.85 30.88 -7.24
C GLY A 176 13.85 30.64 -6.11
N ASP A 177 12.63 30.17 -6.40
CA ASP A 177 11.60 29.89 -5.38
C ASP A 177 11.75 28.46 -4.81
N PRO A 178 11.97 28.28 -3.50
CA PRO A 178 12.08 26.96 -2.89
C PRO A 178 10.73 26.27 -2.63
N LEU A 179 9.59 26.92 -2.88
CA LEU A 179 8.28 26.31 -2.63
C LEU A 179 8.01 25.12 -3.58
N PRO A 180 7.35 24.05 -3.10
CA PRO A 180 7.02 22.89 -3.92
C PRO A 180 5.96 23.22 -4.97
N SER A 181 6.17 22.73 -6.19
CA SER A 181 5.11 22.70 -7.20
C SER A 181 4.13 21.53 -6.96
N GLU A 182 2.96 21.56 -7.59
CA GLU A 182 2.00 20.44 -7.53
C GLU A 182 2.64 19.11 -7.95
N LYS A 183 3.53 19.15 -8.96
CA LYS A 183 4.28 17.98 -9.42
C LYS A 183 5.25 17.46 -8.36
N ASP A 184 5.88 18.34 -7.57
CA ASP A 184 6.77 17.94 -6.48
C ASP A 184 6.02 17.17 -5.40
N ILE A 185 4.82 17.66 -5.06
CA ILE A 185 3.92 17.02 -4.10
C ILE A 185 3.47 15.64 -4.62
N GLU A 186 3.13 15.52 -5.91
CA GLU A 186 2.73 14.23 -6.50
C GLU A 186 3.89 13.23 -6.49
N VAL A 187 5.09 13.66 -6.87
CA VAL A 187 6.30 12.83 -6.92
C VAL A 187 6.66 12.33 -5.53
N ILE A 188 6.68 13.21 -4.53
CA ILE A 188 7.05 12.79 -3.18
C ILE A 188 6.02 11.84 -2.57
N LYS A 189 4.72 12.03 -2.82
CA LYS A 189 3.68 11.09 -2.37
C LYS A 189 3.91 9.69 -2.95
N LYS A 190 4.15 9.59 -4.26
CA LYS A 190 4.44 8.32 -4.94
C LYS A 190 5.71 7.65 -4.40
N ILE A 191 6.77 8.43 -4.16
CA ILE A 191 8.04 7.89 -3.64
C ILE A 191 7.91 7.48 -2.16
N ALA A 192 7.21 8.27 -1.35
CA ALA A 192 6.97 7.96 0.06
C ALA A 192 6.14 6.66 0.22
N GLU A 193 5.10 6.48 -0.59
CA GLU A 193 4.31 5.26 -0.63
C GLU A 193 5.15 4.05 -1.06
N ALA A 194 5.94 4.18 -2.14
CA ALA A 194 6.82 3.12 -2.60
C ALA A 194 7.89 2.76 -1.54
N GLY A 195 8.44 3.75 -0.84
CA GLY A 195 9.39 3.54 0.26
C GLY A 195 8.77 2.79 1.42
N SER A 196 7.55 3.17 1.81
CA SER A 196 6.76 2.48 2.83
C SER A 196 6.54 1.00 2.46
N LEU A 197 6.12 0.73 1.22
CA LEU A 197 5.91 -0.64 0.73
C LEU A 197 7.19 -1.49 0.71
N LEU A 198 8.34 -0.89 0.38
CA LEU A 198 9.64 -1.57 0.31
C LEU A 198 10.35 -1.68 1.67
N GLY A 199 9.82 -1.04 2.72
CA GLY A 199 10.48 -0.95 4.03
C GLY A 199 11.74 -0.07 4.03
N ILE A 200 11.81 0.93 3.14
CA ILE A 200 12.90 1.92 3.06
C ILE A 200 12.30 3.31 3.28
N ASN A 201 12.51 3.86 4.47
CA ASN A 201 11.85 5.10 4.86
C ASN A 201 12.35 6.30 4.05
N VAL A 202 11.43 7.09 3.52
CA VAL A 202 11.76 8.41 2.97
C VAL A 202 11.67 9.41 4.11
N ILE A 203 12.81 9.92 4.58
CA ILE A 203 12.88 10.79 5.76
C ILE A 203 12.42 12.21 5.44
N ASP A 204 12.91 12.72 4.31
CA ASP A 204 12.65 14.08 3.88
C ASP A 204 12.79 14.23 2.36
N PHE A 205 12.15 15.28 1.86
CA PHE A 205 12.31 15.79 0.53
C PHE A 205 12.58 17.28 0.63
N ILE A 206 13.74 17.70 0.13
CA ILE A 206 14.20 19.06 0.28
C ILE A 206 14.28 19.72 -1.08
N ILE A 207 13.68 20.90 -1.18
CA ILE A 207 13.79 21.79 -2.32
C ILE A 207 14.77 22.89 -1.95
N THR A 208 15.80 23.11 -2.76
CA THR A 208 16.78 24.18 -2.53
C THR A 208 16.82 25.17 -3.68
N SER A 209 16.98 26.46 -3.38
CA SER A 209 17.05 27.52 -4.38
C SER A 209 17.99 28.63 -3.94
N SER A 210 18.28 29.58 -4.83
CA SER A 210 19.08 30.76 -4.48
C SER A 210 18.47 31.58 -3.33
N GLU A 211 17.16 31.54 -3.13
CA GLU A 211 16.47 32.34 -2.10
C GLU A 211 16.20 31.58 -0.80
N GLY A 212 16.36 30.26 -0.77
CA GLY A 212 16.20 29.47 0.46
C GLY A 212 16.09 27.97 0.24
N SER A 213 15.37 27.31 1.14
CA SER A 213 15.06 25.89 1.05
C SER A 213 13.73 25.57 1.72
N TYR A 214 13.08 24.52 1.25
CA TYR A 214 11.86 23.97 1.82
C TYR A 214 12.08 22.49 2.17
N SER A 215 11.69 22.08 3.37
CA SER A 215 11.73 20.70 3.85
C SER A 215 10.31 20.23 4.11
N PHE A 216 9.88 19.17 3.44
CA PHE A 216 8.57 18.58 3.67
C PHE A 216 8.46 18.02 5.10
N SER A 217 9.53 17.43 5.65
CA SER A 217 9.54 16.90 7.01
C SER A 217 9.32 17.99 8.07
N GLU A 218 9.97 19.15 7.91
CA GLU A 218 9.83 20.27 8.83
C GLU A 218 8.45 20.92 8.75
N ASP A 219 7.93 21.12 7.54
CA ASP A 219 6.61 21.70 7.31
C ASP A 219 5.52 20.84 7.99
N LEU A 220 5.56 19.52 7.77
CA LEU A 220 4.61 18.56 8.35
C LEU A 220 4.74 18.37 9.88
N LYS A 221 5.93 18.57 10.45
CA LYS A 221 6.14 18.47 11.91
C LYS A 221 5.62 19.71 12.66
N GLY A 222 5.49 20.85 11.98
CA GLY A 222 5.05 22.11 12.57
C GLY A 222 6.10 22.78 13.48
N LYS A 223 5.89 24.05 13.83
CA LYS A 223 6.88 24.95 14.47
C LYS A 223 7.35 24.58 15.90
N ASN A 224 6.79 23.55 16.53
CA ASN A 224 7.03 23.22 17.95
C ASN A 224 7.64 21.82 18.21
N LYS A 225 8.07 21.09 17.17
CA LYS A 225 8.74 19.79 17.33
C LYS A 225 10.23 19.88 17.01
N SER A 226 11.02 18.94 17.57
CA SER A 226 12.45 18.84 17.28
C SER A 226 12.71 18.81 15.77
N LEU A 227 13.63 19.65 15.31
CA LEU A 227 14.10 19.70 13.92
C LEU A 227 14.90 18.45 13.53
N ASP A 228 15.24 17.60 14.50
CA ASP A 228 15.93 16.35 14.22
C ASP A 228 14.98 15.30 13.59
N TYR A 229 15.52 14.53 12.66
CA TYR A 229 14.83 13.41 12.01
C TYR A 229 14.54 12.25 12.96
N VAL A 230 15.26 12.19 14.08
CA VAL A 230 15.03 11.22 15.16
C VAL A 230 14.58 12.01 16.39
N ALA A 231 13.31 11.85 16.75
CA ALA A 231 12.74 12.40 17.98
C ALA A 231 12.17 11.24 18.82
N GLU A 232 12.44 11.23 20.13
CA GLU A 232 11.90 10.22 21.07
C GLU A 232 12.23 8.75 20.73
N GLY A 233 13.30 8.50 19.98
CA GLY A 233 13.74 7.15 19.59
C GLY A 233 13.03 6.57 18.37
N ALA A 234 12.12 7.32 17.74
CA ALA A 234 11.48 6.96 16.49
C ALA A 234 11.92 7.88 15.35
N GLN A 235 12.16 7.29 14.18
CA GLN A 235 12.47 8.02 12.96
C GLN A 235 11.17 8.22 12.17
N ALA A 236 10.70 9.46 12.09
CA ALA A 236 9.46 9.78 11.39
C ALA A 236 9.66 9.69 9.87
N ALA A 237 8.90 8.83 9.20
CA ALA A 237 8.87 8.76 7.74
C ALA A 237 7.90 9.80 7.17
N LEU A 238 8.21 10.37 6.00
CA LEU A 238 7.33 11.32 5.31
C LEU A 238 5.94 10.75 5.05
N PHE A 239 5.84 9.44 4.76
CA PHE A 239 4.55 8.78 4.57
C PHE A 239 3.67 8.88 5.82
N GLU A 240 4.21 8.57 7.00
CA GLU A 240 3.48 8.65 8.27
C GLU A 240 3.10 10.09 8.62
N LEU A 241 3.99 11.05 8.36
CA LEU A 241 3.72 12.47 8.57
C LEU A 241 2.60 12.98 7.65
N LEU A 242 2.62 12.61 6.37
CA LEU A 242 1.57 12.94 5.40
C LEU A 242 0.21 12.34 5.78
N GLU A 243 0.17 11.10 6.29
CA GLU A 243 -1.06 10.48 6.80
C GLU A 243 -1.55 11.15 8.10
N THR A 244 -0.63 11.57 8.97
CA THR A 244 -0.97 12.25 10.24
C THR A 244 -1.53 13.65 9.99
N GLU A 245 -0.93 14.44 9.09
CA GLU A 245 -1.41 15.77 8.74
C GLU A 245 -2.82 15.71 8.12
N LYS A 246 -3.04 14.75 7.22
CA LYS A 246 -4.37 14.49 6.64
C LYS A 246 -5.41 14.19 7.73
N THR A 247 -5.04 13.34 8.70
CA THR A 247 -5.90 13.01 9.85
C THR A 247 -6.15 14.23 10.75
N ALA A 248 -5.13 15.06 11.02
CA ALA A 248 -5.25 16.25 11.87
C ALA A 248 -6.05 17.37 11.20
N TYR A 249 -5.93 17.55 9.89
CA TYR A 249 -6.75 18.46 9.11
C TYR A 249 -8.22 18.00 9.12
N GLU A 250 -8.48 16.70 8.90
CA GLU A 250 -9.80 16.09 9.03
C GLU A 250 -10.39 16.26 10.45
N THR A 251 -9.57 16.09 11.49
CA THR A 251 -9.97 16.27 12.91
C THR A 251 -10.23 17.75 13.26
N SER A 252 -9.43 18.68 12.75
CA SER A 252 -9.62 20.13 12.99
C SER A 252 -10.89 20.68 12.34
N LEU A 253 -11.29 20.11 11.20
CA LEU A 253 -12.56 20.40 10.56
C LEU A 253 -13.74 19.81 11.37
N GLU A 254 -13.54 18.70 12.07
CA GLU A 254 -14.51 18.12 13.00
C GLU A 254 -14.59 18.90 14.34
N GLU A 255 -13.48 19.37 14.89
CA GLU A 255 -13.43 20.15 16.14
C GLU A 255 -14.01 21.57 15.97
N GLN A 256 -13.78 22.23 14.83
CA GLN A 256 -14.45 23.49 14.49
C GLN A 256 -15.96 23.32 14.31
N ALA A 257 -16.42 22.12 13.93
CA ALA A 257 -17.84 21.78 13.92
C ALA A 257 -18.39 21.42 15.32
N PHE A 258 -17.52 21.06 16.26
CA PHE A 258 -17.87 20.63 17.62
C PHE A 258 -17.99 21.81 18.62
N GLU A 259 -17.14 22.84 18.53
CA GLU A 259 -17.21 24.03 19.41
C GLU A 259 -18.48 24.88 19.22
N ALA A 260 -19.18 24.72 18.10
CA ALA A 260 -20.46 25.41 17.84
C ALA A 260 -21.65 24.80 18.62
N ASN A 261 -21.51 23.65 19.29
CA ASN A 261 -22.63 22.92 19.90
C ASN A 261 -22.30 22.36 21.29
N ASN A 262 -22.32 23.21 22.32
CA ASN A 262 -22.31 22.76 23.72
C ASN A 262 -23.60 23.13 24.46
N PHE A 263 -24.50 22.16 24.66
CA PHE A 263 -25.37 22.02 25.84
C PHE A 263 -25.56 20.51 26.14
N PRO A 264 -25.72 20.10 27.41
CA PRO A 264 -25.33 18.78 27.89
C PRO A 264 -26.40 17.70 27.66
N MET A 265 -25.91 16.47 27.43
CA MET A 265 -26.72 15.27 27.25
C MET A 265 -27.54 14.90 28.49
N SER A 266 -28.83 14.71 28.30
CA SER A 266 -29.56 13.59 28.89
C SER A 266 -30.76 13.21 28.02
N ASN A 267 -31.01 11.90 27.89
CA ASN A 267 -32.09 11.23 27.17
C ASN A 267 -31.88 10.98 25.66
N ILE A 268 -31.32 9.80 25.38
CA ILE A 268 -31.25 9.15 24.07
C ILE A 268 -32.67 9.04 23.48
N LYS A 269 -32.96 9.86 22.46
CA LYS A 269 -34.05 9.66 21.51
C LYS A 269 -33.45 9.37 20.13
N LYS A 270 -33.89 8.27 19.49
CA LYS A 270 -33.55 7.85 18.11
C LYS A 270 -33.54 9.06 17.14
N PRO A 271 -32.52 9.26 16.29
CA PRO A 271 -32.27 10.58 15.70
C PRO A 271 -33.01 10.83 14.37
N VAL A 272 -33.71 11.96 14.34
CA VAL A 272 -33.94 12.98 13.29
C VAL A 272 -33.73 12.64 11.79
N LEU A 273 -32.68 11.93 11.36
CA LEU A 273 -32.33 11.69 9.94
C LEU A 273 -33.44 10.99 9.13
N ARG A 274 -34.23 10.12 9.76
CA ARG A 274 -35.37 9.45 9.08
C ARG A 274 -36.49 10.40 8.68
N LYS A 275 -36.50 11.69 9.06
CA LYS A 275 -37.63 12.58 8.79
C LYS A 275 -37.56 13.25 7.41
N GLU A 276 -36.37 13.50 6.86
CA GLU A 276 -36.17 14.25 5.62
C GLU A 276 -36.13 13.38 4.35
N ILE A 277 -35.61 12.15 4.43
CA ILE A 277 -35.58 11.22 3.28
C ILE A 277 -36.95 10.54 3.00
N LYS A 278 -37.95 10.69 3.88
CA LYS A 278 -39.25 9.99 3.81
C LYS A 278 -39.95 10.09 2.45
N ASP A 279 -39.78 11.22 1.78
CA ASP A 279 -40.43 11.44 0.49
C ASP A 279 -39.83 10.57 -0.63
N PHE A 280 -38.62 10.05 -0.42
CA PHE A 280 -37.91 9.20 -1.37
C PHE A 280 -38.05 7.71 -1.10
N VAL A 281 -38.06 7.32 0.19
CA VAL A 281 -37.99 5.92 0.61
C VAL A 281 -39.18 5.11 0.11
N ASN A 282 -38.88 3.90 -0.34
CA ASN A 282 -39.78 2.90 -0.91
C ASN A 282 -40.57 3.38 -2.12
N LYS A 283 -39.96 4.27 -2.93
CA LYS A 283 -40.54 4.79 -4.17
C LYS A 283 -39.56 4.70 -5.33
N VAL A 284 -40.13 4.63 -6.53
CA VAL A 284 -39.41 4.77 -7.80
C VAL A 284 -39.70 6.15 -8.37
N HIS A 285 -38.66 6.96 -8.51
CA HIS A 285 -38.74 8.33 -9.03
C HIS A 285 -38.44 8.34 -10.52
N SER A 286 -39.32 8.98 -11.29
CA SER A 286 -39.08 9.17 -12.72
C SER A 286 -38.27 10.43 -12.96
N GLY A 287 -37.10 10.32 -13.60
CA GLY A 287 -36.26 11.48 -13.92
C GLY A 287 -34.80 11.15 -14.17
N ASP A 288 -34.01 12.15 -14.53
CA ASP A 288 -32.56 12.02 -14.63
C ASP A 288 -31.96 11.74 -13.25
N CYS A 289 -31.10 10.72 -13.18
CA CYS A 289 -30.55 10.26 -11.91
C CYS A 289 -29.75 11.34 -11.18
N LEU A 290 -28.98 12.17 -11.89
CA LEU A 290 -28.18 13.24 -11.28
C LEU A 290 -29.08 14.33 -10.70
N ASP A 291 -30.19 14.64 -11.36
CA ASP A 291 -31.12 15.67 -10.92
C ASP A 291 -32.01 15.22 -9.75
N VAL A 292 -32.39 13.94 -9.73
CA VAL A 292 -33.13 13.37 -8.59
C VAL A 292 -32.20 13.24 -7.38
N MET A 293 -30.96 12.76 -7.56
CA MET A 293 -30.02 12.60 -6.45
C MET A 293 -29.68 13.91 -5.74
N LYS A 294 -29.62 15.06 -6.45
CA LYS A 294 -29.45 16.40 -5.83
C LYS A 294 -30.46 16.70 -4.73
N LYS A 295 -31.65 16.08 -4.77
CA LYS A 295 -32.73 16.29 -3.81
C LYS A 295 -32.71 15.28 -2.65
N ILE A 296 -31.87 14.24 -2.74
CA ILE A 296 -31.67 13.26 -1.68
C ILE A 296 -30.74 13.90 -0.63
N PRO A 297 -31.08 13.85 0.67
CA PRO A 297 -30.25 14.40 1.73
C PRO A 297 -28.87 13.75 1.83
N ASP A 298 -27.90 14.48 2.34
CA ASP A 298 -26.54 13.98 2.57
C ASP A 298 -26.55 12.81 3.55
N LYS A 299 -25.61 11.87 3.37
CA LYS A 299 -25.37 10.73 4.27
C LYS A 299 -26.65 9.98 4.69
N SER A 300 -27.59 9.82 3.77
CA SER A 300 -28.92 9.26 4.02
C SER A 300 -29.12 7.87 3.42
N ILE A 301 -28.23 7.44 2.51
CA ILE A 301 -28.22 6.12 1.87
C ILE A 301 -27.19 5.22 2.56
N ASP A 302 -27.57 3.97 2.85
CA ASP A 302 -26.70 2.98 3.50
C ASP A 302 -25.87 2.17 2.50
N MET A 303 -26.43 1.91 1.31
CA MET A 303 -25.75 1.20 0.24
C MET A 303 -26.25 1.69 -1.12
N ILE A 304 -25.34 1.85 -2.08
CA ILE A 304 -25.68 2.08 -3.48
C ILE A 304 -25.43 0.78 -4.23
N LEU A 305 -26.46 0.22 -4.87
CA LEU A 305 -26.37 -0.98 -5.70
C LEU A 305 -27.00 -0.69 -7.05
N CYS A 306 -26.17 -0.64 -8.10
CA CYS A 306 -26.62 -0.09 -9.37
C CYS A 306 -25.97 -0.77 -10.59
N ASP A 307 -26.74 -0.87 -11.68
CA ASP A 307 -26.29 -1.30 -13.00
C ASP A 307 -26.25 -0.11 -13.96
N LEU A 308 -25.11 0.57 -14.02
CA LEU A 308 -24.94 1.79 -14.81
C LEU A 308 -24.99 1.51 -16.33
N PRO A 309 -25.46 2.47 -17.14
CA PRO A 309 -25.32 2.40 -18.60
C PRO A 309 -23.85 2.46 -19.01
N TYR A 310 -23.44 1.57 -19.92
CA TYR A 310 -22.04 1.33 -20.28
C TYR A 310 -21.57 2.03 -21.56
N GLY A 311 -22.48 2.53 -22.41
CA GLY A 311 -22.10 3.09 -23.71
C GLY A 311 -21.64 2.05 -24.73
N THR A 312 -22.08 0.80 -24.58
CA THR A 312 -21.58 -0.33 -25.38
C THR A 312 -22.55 -0.78 -26.46
N THR A 313 -23.77 -0.27 -26.47
CA THR A 313 -24.84 -0.64 -27.40
C THR A 313 -25.22 0.51 -28.33
N GLN A 314 -25.94 0.19 -29.41
CA GLN A 314 -26.47 1.20 -30.35
C GLN A 314 -27.68 1.96 -29.79
N ASN A 315 -28.11 1.66 -28.55
CA ASN A 315 -29.30 2.25 -27.98
C ASN A 315 -28.99 3.62 -27.36
N LYS A 316 -29.86 4.61 -27.63
CA LYS A 316 -29.69 5.98 -27.10
C LYS A 316 -29.72 6.07 -25.57
N TRP A 317 -30.43 5.16 -24.90
CA TRP A 317 -30.51 5.10 -23.44
C TRP A 317 -29.21 4.61 -22.78
N ASP A 318 -28.31 3.97 -23.54
CA ASP A 318 -27.00 3.52 -23.06
C ASP A 318 -25.97 4.67 -23.11
N SER A 319 -26.38 5.90 -22.79
CA SER A 319 -25.46 7.03 -22.72
C SER A 319 -24.74 7.01 -21.37
N VAL A 320 -23.40 6.97 -21.40
CA VAL A 320 -22.58 6.95 -20.19
C VAL A 320 -22.86 8.20 -19.35
N ILE A 321 -23.26 7.99 -18.10
CA ILE A 321 -23.44 9.08 -17.13
C ILE A 321 -22.06 9.71 -16.87
N PRO A 322 -21.93 11.06 -16.85
CA PRO A 322 -20.68 11.72 -16.46
C PRO A 322 -20.24 11.24 -15.07
N LEU A 323 -19.16 10.46 -15.02
CA LEU A 323 -18.72 9.78 -13.78
C LEU A 323 -18.27 10.78 -12.72
N ASP A 324 -17.67 11.90 -13.11
CA ASP A 324 -17.32 13.02 -12.24
C ASP A 324 -18.53 13.53 -11.45
N LYS A 325 -19.64 13.80 -12.15
CA LYS A 325 -20.90 14.26 -11.53
C LYS A 325 -21.60 13.15 -10.75
N LEU A 326 -21.43 11.90 -11.19
CA LEU A 326 -21.97 10.74 -10.48
C LEU A 326 -21.31 10.60 -9.11
N TRP A 327 -19.98 10.66 -9.06
CA TRP A 327 -19.21 10.56 -7.81
C TRP A 327 -19.52 11.70 -6.85
N GLU A 328 -19.67 12.94 -7.35
CA GLU A 328 -20.12 14.08 -6.54
C GLU A 328 -21.43 13.77 -5.78
N GLN A 329 -22.41 13.17 -6.45
CA GLN A 329 -23.68 12.80 -5.82
C GLN A 329 -23.55 11.57 -4.92
N TYR A 330 -22.85 10.52 -5.37
CA TYR A 330 -22.66 9.30 -4.59
C TYR A 330 -21.95 9.57 -3.27
N GLU A 331 -20.82 10.29 -3.28
CA GLU A 331 -20.04 10.58 -2.08
C GLU A 331 -20.79 11.46 -1.08
N ARG A 332 -21.69 12.32 -1.58
CA ARG A 332 -22.55 13.18 -0.76
C ARG A 332 -23.66 12.39 -0.07
N ILE A 333 -24.39 11.55 -0.80
CA ILE A 333 -25.60 10.87 -0.28
C ILE A 333 -25.31 9.58 0.49
N ILE A 334 -24.20 8.90 0.21
CA ILE A 334 -23.79 7.67 0.91
C ILE A 334 -23.28 7.99 2.32
N LYS A 335 -23.63 7.17 3.30
CA LYS A 335 -23.00 7.20 4.62
C LYS A 335 -21.52 6.81 4.53
N ASP A 336 -20.72 7.25 5.49
CA ASP A 336 -19.26 7.05 5.42
C ASP A 336 -18.86 5.56 5.50
N ASN A 337 -19.66 4.75 6.20
CA ASN A 337 -19.55 3.29 6.25
C ASN A 337 -20.47 2.57 5.23
N GLY A 338 -20.94 3.25 4.20
CA GLY A 338 -21.77 2.67 3.15
C GLY A 338 -20.96 2.11 1.99
N ALA A 339 -21.43 1.01 1.40
CA ALA A 339 -20.82 0.42 0.22
C ALA A 339 -21.48 0.94 -1.07
N ILE A 340 -20.66 1.26 -2.08
CA ILE A 340 -21.10 1.53 -3.44
C ILE A 340 -20.70 0.34 -4.30
N VAL A 341 -21.69 -0.37 -4.82
CA VAL A 341 -21.54 -1.66 -5.51
C VAL A 341 -22.13 -1.53 -6.92
N LEU A 342 -21.26 -1.55 -7.93
CA LEU A 342 -21.62 -1.22 -9.30
C LEU A 342 -21.31 -2.37 -10.24
N THR A 343 -22.31 -2.89 -10.96
CA THR A 343 -22.05 -3.84 -12.05
C THR A 343 -21.38 -3.13 -13.22
N ALA A 344 -20.43 -3.80 -13.86
CA ALA A 344 -19.63 -3.28 -14.95
C ALA A 344 -19.16 -4.41 -15.88
N GLN A 345 -18.70 -4.05 -17.07
CA GLN A 345 -18.06 -5.00 -17.98
C GLN A 345 -17.01 -4.35 -18.89
N GLY A 346 -15.95 -5.11 -19.16
CA GLY A 346 -14.95 -4.78 -20.17
C GLY A 346 -14.26 -3.43 -19.93
N LEU A 347 -14.20 -2.59 -20.96
CA LEU A 347 -13.55 -1.28 -20.87
C LEU A 347 -14.24 -0.34 -19.87
N PHE A 348 -15.55 -0.49 -19.68
CA PHE A 348 -16.28 0.32 -18.70
C PHE A 348 -15.81 0.02 -17.27
N THR A 349 -15.50 -1.24 -16.93
CA THR A 349 -14.90 -1.61 -15.65
C THR A 349 -13.63 -0.79 -15.38
N ALA A 350 -12.73 -0.70 -16.36
CA ALA A 350 -11.49 0.06 -16.21
C ALA A 350 -11.75 1.56 -16.02
N LYS A 351 -12.65 2.14 -16.83
CA LYS A 351 -13.03 3.56 -16.70
C LYS A 351 -13.65 3.86 -15.34
N LEU A 352 -14.50 2.98 -14.85
CA LEU A 352 -15.18 3.13 -13.56
C LEU A 352 -14.18 3.10 -12.40
N ILE A 353 -13.25 2.14 -12.40
CA ILE A 353 -12.19 2.04 -11.39
C ILE A 353 -11.33 3.31 -11.39
N LEU A 354 -10.83 3.71 -12.57
CA LEU A 354 -9.95 4.89 -12.69
C LEU A 354 -10.66 6.21 -12.40
N SER A 355 -11.99 6.27 -12.53
CA SER A 355 -12.75 7.47 -12.22
C SER A 355 -12.84 7.78 -10.72
N ASN A 356 -12.58 6.79 -9.85
CA ASN A 356 -12.51 7.00 -8.39
C ASN A 356 -11.61 5.95 -7.71
N GLU A 357 -10.31 6.03 -7.99
CA GLU A 357 -9.29 5.11 -7.45
C GLU A 357 -9.23 5.15 -5.91
N LYS A 358 -9.50 6.33 -5.32
CA LYS A 358 -9.48 6.54 -3.86
C LYS A 358 -10.49 5.64 -3.14
N LEU A 359 -11.71 5.55 -3.68
CA LEU A 359 -12.77 4.77 -3.07
C LEU A 359 -12.78 3.32 -3.53
N PHE A 360 -12.15 2.98 -4.65
CA PHE A 360 -12.08 1.60 -5.14
C PHE A 360 -11.32 0.68 -4.18
N LYS A 361 -11.79 -0.55 -4.00
CA LYS A 361 -11.20 -1.51 -3.06
C LYS A 361 -10.92 -2.85 -3.71
N TYR A 362 -11.94 -3.45 -4.29
CA TYR A 362 -11.83 -4.72 -5.00
C TYR A 362 -13.01 -4.92 -5.93
N LYS A 363 -12.97 -5.99 -6.71
CA LYS A 363 -14.08 -6.42 -7.56
C LYS A 363 -14.49 -7.85 -7.25
N ILE A 364 -15.77 -8.13 -7.50
CA ILE A 364 -16.33 -9.47 -7.52
C ILE A 364 -16.63 -9.81 -8.99
N ILE A 365 -16.30 -11.02 -9.42
CA ILE A 365 -16.63 -11.56 -10.74
C ILE A 365 -17.92 -12.36 -10.60
N TRP A 366 -18.98 -11.91 -11.27
CA TRP A 366 -20.20 -12.69 -11.39
C TRP A 366 -20.10 -13.61 -12.61
N GLU A 367 -20.01 -14.92 -12.36
CA GLU A 367 -20.14 -15.96 -13.37
C GLU A 367 -21.62 -16.25 -13.67
N LYS A 368 -21.98 -16.10 -14.95
CA LYS A 368 -23.36 -16.23 -15.44
C LYS A 368 -23.69 -17.67 -15.80
N SER A 369 -24.92 -18.12 -15.58
CA SER A 369 -25.37 -19.45 -16.05
C SER A 369 -25.29 -19.61 -17.58
N LYS A 370 -25.50 -18.54 -18.36
CA LYS A 370 -25.45 -18.56 -19.83
C LYS A 370 -24.42 -17.55 -20.36
N PRO A 371 -23.55 -17.94 -21.31
CA PRO A 371 -22.66 -16.99 -21.97
C PRO A 371 -23.42 -16.10 -22.97
N THR A 372 -22.94 -14.87 -23.17
CA THR A 372 -23.47 -13.91 -24.16
C THR A 372 -22.47 -13.66 -25.30
N ASN A 373 -22.80 -12.76 -26.23
CA ASN A 373 -21.97 -12.41 -27.40
C ASN A 373 -21.85 -13.53 -28.47
N PHE A 374 -22.91 -14.33 -28.65
CA PHE A 374 -22.96 -15.46 -29.58
C PHE A 374 -22.68 -15.08 -31.04
N LEU A 375 -23.03 -13.86 -31.46
CA LEU A 375 -22.74 -13.34 -32.80
C LEU A 375 -21.24 -13.29 -33.12
N ASN A 376 -20.38 -13.26 -32.10
CA ASN A 376 -18.93 -13.20 -32.25
C ASN A 376 -18.23 -14.52 -31.86
N ALA A 377 -18.97 -15.63 -31.68
CA ALA A 377 -18.43 -16.91 -31.20
C ALA A 377 -17.25 -17.45 -32.03
N LYS A 378 -17.23 -17.16 -33.34
CA LYS A 378 -16.16 -17.57 -34.26
C LYS A 378 -14.94 -16.64 -34.29
N LYS A 379 -15.03 -15.47 -33.63
CA LYS A 379 -13.99 -14.43 -33.63
C LYS A 379 -13.30 -14.26 -32.28
N GLN A 380 -14.01 -14.54 -31.19
CA GLN A 380 -13.52 -14.38 -29.82
C GLN A 380 -14.30 -15.27 -28.85
N PRO A 381 -13.75 -15.57 -27.65
CA PRO A 381 -14.49 -16.24 -26.60
C PRO A 381 -15.79 -15.53 -26.22
N LEU A 382 -16.80 -16.33 -25.88
CA LEU A 382 -18.07 -15.81 -25.39
C LEU A 382 -17.93 -15.18 -24.00
N ARG A 383 -18.80 -14.22 -23.68
CA ARG A 383 -18.74 -13.49 -22.41
C ARG A 383 -19.53 -14.27 -21.35
N LYS A 384 -18.82 -14.90 -20.42
CA LYS A 384 -19.40 -15.74 -19.37
C LYS A 384 -19.52 -15.04 -18.01
N HIS A 385 -18.88 -13.90 -17.84
CA HIS A 385 -18.88 -13.16 -16.58
C HIS A 385 -19.09 -11.66 -16.76
N GLU A 386 -19.46 -10.99 -15.68
CA GLU A 386 -19.50 -9.53 -15.51
C GLU A 386 -18.72 -9.16 -14.24
N ASP A 387 -18.20 -7.94 -14.17
CA ASP A 387 -17.51 -7.43 -12.99
C ASP A 387 -18.50 -6.69 -12.09
N ILE A 388 -18.26 -6.71 -10.78
CA ILE A 388 -18.97 -5.92 -9.76
C ILE A 388 -17.90 -5.16 -9.00
N CYS A 389 -17.81 -3.86 -9.22
CA CYS A 389 -16.81 -3.00 -8.57
C CYS A 389 -17.34 -2.52 -7.23
N VAL A 390 -16.52 -2.66 -6.17
CA VAL A 390 -16.86 -2.27 -4.81
C VAL A 390 -16.02 -1.06 -4.40
N PHE A 391 -16.71 0.00 -3.99
CA PHE A 391 -16.12 1.24 -3.51
C PHE A 391 -16.65 1.58 -2.11
N TYR A 392 -15.80 2.13 -1.25
CA TYR A 392 -16.21 2.66 0.07
C TYR A 392 -15.16 3.61 0.65
N LYS A 393 -15.59 4.53 1.53
CA LYS A 393 -14.70 5.48 2.23
C LYS A 393 -13.97 4.80 3.37
N THR A 394 -14.73 4.25 4.32
CA THR A 394 -14.24 3.42 5.44
C THR A 394 -14.82 2.02 5.33
N GLN A 395 -14.31 1.06 6.10
CA GLN A 395 -14.81 -0.32 6.12
C GLN A 395 -16.35 -0.32 6.28
N PRO A 396 -17.10 -0.81 5.27
CA PRO A 396 -18.54 -0.78 5.33
C PRO A 396 -19.09 -1.91 6.20
N THR A 397 -20.40 -1.89 6.43
CA THR A 397 -21.14 -3.09 6.83
C THR A 397 -20.72 -4.25 5.93
N TYR A 398 -20.21 -5.33 6.53
CA TYR A 398 -19.75 -6.51 5.80
C TYR A 398 -20.17 -7.78 6.51
N ASN A 399 -21.17 -8.45 5.95
CA ASN A 399 -21.71 -9.72 6.40
C ASN A 399 -21.26 -10.81 5.41
N PRO A 400 -20.14 -11.50 5.65
CA PRO A 400 -19.63 -12.49 4.70
C PRO A 400 -20.64 -13.61 4.50
N GLN A 401 -21.03 -13.83 3.24
CA GLN A 401 -21.95 -14.90 2.88
C GLN A 401 -21.17 -16.22 2.80
N MET A 402 -21.14 -16.94 3.93
CA MET A 402 -20.35 -18.16 4.10
C MET A 402 -20.78 -19.24 3.10
N ARG A 403 -19.80 -19.92 2.51
CA ARG A 403 -19.98 -21.06 1.61
C ARG A 403 -19.80 -22.35 2.39
N LYS A 404 -20.53 -23.39 1.97
CA LYS A 404 -20.34 -24.75 2.48
C LYS A 404 -19.24 -25.47 1.71
N GLY A 405 -18.40 -26.19 2.42
CA GLY A 405 -17.38 -27.08 1.91
C GLY A 405 -17.18 -28.26 2.87
N GLU A 406 -16.32 -29.20 2.50
CA GLU A 406 -16.04 -30.36 3.34
C GLU A 406 -15.19 -29.96 4.56
N ALA A 407 -15.55 -30.45 5.74
CA ALA A 407 -14.72 -30.26 6.93
C ALA A 407 -13.33 -30.89 6.70
N TYR A 408 -12.28 -30.23 7.19
CA TYR A 408 -10.94 -30.80 7.14
C TYR A 408 -10.14 -30.40 8.38
N ASN A 409 -9.21 -31.26 8.76
CA ASN A 409 -8.13 -30.92 9.68
C ASN A 409 -6.81 -31.22 8.98
N LYS A 410 -6.05 -30.17 8.63
CA LYS A 410 -4.73 -30.28 7.99
C LYS A 410 -3.58 -30.27 9.02
N GLY A 411 -3.90 -30.37 10.31
CA GLY A 411 -2.95 -30.27 11.41
C GLY A 411 -2.41 -28.86 11.59
N VAL A 412 -1.32 -28.73 12.35
CA VAL A 412 -0.64 -27.45 12.57
C VAL A 412 0.21 -27.11 11.36
N ARG A 413 -0.03 -25.94 10.77
CA ARG A 413 0.76 -25.47 9.62
C ARG A 413 2.23 -25.30 10.07
N LYS A 414 3.17 -25.91 9.33
CA LYS A 414 4.61 -25.69 9.58
C LYS A 414 4.93 -24.20 9.49
N ASN A 415 5.86 -23.74 10.32
CA ASN A 415 6.31 -22.35 10.35
C ASN A 415 6.73 -21.91 8.94
N GLN A 416 5.97 -21.02 8.32
CA GLN A 416 6.27 -20.45 7.01
C GLN A 416 6.74 -19.01 7.23
N LEU A 417 8.06 -18.80 7.14
CA LEU A 417 8.69 -17.48 7.12
C LEU A 417 8.54 -16.85 5.73
N THR A 418 7.32 -16.78 5.19
CA THR A 418 7.08 -16.05 3.94
C THR A 418 6.71 -14.62 4.30
N GLY A 419 7.67 -13.70 4.18
CA GLY A 419 7.52 -12.28 4.52
C GLY A 419 6.53 -11.47 3.66
N SER A 420 5.66 -12.10 2.87
CA SER A 420 4.72 -11.41 1.98
C SER A 420 3.39 -11.03 2.63
N TYR A 421 3.04 -11.63 3.78
CA TYR A 421 1.77 -11.37 4.47
C TYR A 421 1.93 -11.27 6.01
N GLY A 422 3.15 -11.01 6.49
CA GLY A 422 3.49 -10.93 7.92
C GLY A 422 3.89 -12.27 8.56
N ASP A 423 4.41 -12.20 9.78
CA ASP A 423 4.80 -13.38 10.57
C ASP A 423 3.56 -14.12 11.08
N PHE A 424 3.28 -15.31 10.55
CA PHE A 424 2.20 -16.16 11.05
C PHE A 424 2.72 -17.11 12.12
N LYS A 425 2.15 -17.03 13.33
CA LYS A 425 2.34 -18.08 14.34
C LYS A 425 1.71 -19.39 13.83
N PRO A 426 2.33 -20.56 14.10
CA PRO A 426 1.73 -21.84 13.77
C PRO A 426 0.34 -21.96 14.41
N VAL A 427 -0.70 -22.05 13.57
CA VAL A 427 -2.08 -22.29 13.98
C VAL A 427 -2.54 -23.64 13.44
N GLU A 428 -3.39 -24.32 14.20
CA GLU A 428 -4.09 -25.51 13.72
C GLU A 428 -5.02 -25.12 12.57
N VAL A 429 -4.84 -25.76 11.41
CA VAL A 429 -5.66 -25.50 10.22
C VAL A 429 -6.80 -26.50 10.19
N LYS A 430 -7.83 -26.22 10.99
CA LYS A 430 -9.10 -26.96 10.97
C LYS A 430 -10.21 -26.08 10.42
N SER A 431 -11.15 -26.69 9.72
CA SER A 431 -12.42 -26.06 9.37
C SER A 431 -13.54 -27.09 9.52
N ASP A 432 -14.64 -26.63 10.09
CA ASP A 432 -15.92 -27.33 10.26
C ASP A 432 -16.74 -27.45 8.97
N GLY A 433 -16.26 -26.87 7.86
CA GLY A 433 -16.94 -26.90 6.58
C GLY A 433 -17.40 -25.54 6.09
N GLU A 434 -17.43 -24.51 6.95
CA GLU A 434 -17.70 -23.15 6.48
C GLU A 434 -16.46 -22.53 5.81
N ARG A 435 -16.69 -21.74 4.77
CA ARG A 435 -15.66 -21.02 4.02
C ARG A 435 -16.09 -19.58 3.79
N TYR A 436 -15.17 -18.65 4.01
CA TYR A 436 -15.36 -17.28 3.57
C TYR A 436 -15.65 -17.21 2.05
N PRO A 437 -16.43 -16.21 1.61
CA PRO A 437 -16.70 -15.99 0.20
C PRO A 437 -15.39 -15.73 -0.56
N ILE A 438 -15.40 -16.04 -1.85
CA ILE A 438 -14.33 -15.68 -2.79
C ILE A 438 -14.82 -14.59 -3.71
N ASP A 439 -13.90 -13.99 -4.45
CA ASP A 439 -14.16 -12.94 -5.43
C ASP A 439 -14.85 -13.46 -6.71
N VAL A 440 -15.12 -14.76 -6.85
CA VAL A 440 -15.90 -15.32 -7.96
C VAL A 440 -17.20 -15.92 -7.44
N VAL A 441 -18.34 -15.38 -7.89
CA VAL A 441 -19.68 -15.82 -7.48
C VAL A 441 -20.49 -16.30 -8.67
N TYR A 442 -21.24 -17.40 -8.49
CA TYR A 442 -22.11 -17.95 -9.52
C TYR A 442 -23.56 -17.61 -9.22
N PHE A 443 -24.24 -16.99 -10.19
CA PHE A 443 -25.70 -16.80 -10.16
C PHE A 443 -26.30 -17.01 -11.54
N LYS A 444 -27.53 -17.51 -11.58
CA LYS A 444 -28.24 -17.70 -12.84
C LYS A 444 -28.60 -16.35 -13.46
N THR A 445 -28.68 -16.33 -14.78
CA THR A 445 -29.19 -15.18 -15.56
C THR A 445 -30.69 -14.99 -15.33
N ALA A 446 -31.18 -13.75 -15.45
CA ALA A 446 -32.54 -13.33 -15.06
C ALA A 446 -33.67 -14.12 -15.76
N GLU A 447 -33.42 -14.67 -16.95
CA GLU A 447 -34.33 -15.58 -17.66
C GLU A 447 -34.68 -16.83 -16.85
N SER A 448 -33.85 -17.18 -15.88
CA SER A 448 -34.08 -18.33 -14.98
C SER A 448 -35.05 -18.01 -13.84
N GLU A 449 -35.33 -16.73 -13.60
CA GLU A 449 -36.23 -16.24 -12.54
C GLU A 449 -37.66 -15.98 -13.05
N GLY A 450 -37.90 -16.17 -14.35
CA GLY A 450 -39.21 -16.00 -14.97
C GLY A 450 -39.21 -14.96 -16.08
N LYS A 451 -40.27 -14.16 -16.16
CA LYS A 451 -40.45 -13.15 -17.21
C LYS A 451 -39.38 -12.06 -17.11
N VAL A 452 -38.71 -11.79 -18.22
CA VAL A 452 -37.74 -10.70 -18.36
C VAL A 452 -38.44 -9.45 -18.88
N TYR A 453 -38.17 -8.32 -18.23
CA TYR A 453 -38.78 -7.03 -18.55
C TYR A 453 -37.78 -6.05 -19.18
N HIS A 454 -36.47 -6.20 -18.89
CA HIS A 454 -35.40 -5.36 -19.44
C HIS A 454 -34.35 -6.22 -20.16
N PRO A 455 -33.80 -5.80 -21.32
CA PRO A 455 -32.78 -6.58 -22.05
C PRO A 455 -31.51 -6.91 -21.25
N THR A 456 -31.13 -6.04 -20.32
CA THR A 456 -29.95 -6.21 -19.44
C THR A 456 -30.33 -6.51 -17.99
N GLN A 457 -31.54 -7.02 -17.74
CA GLN A 457 -32.06 -7.29 -16.40
C GLN A 457 -31.09 -8.17 -15.59
N LYS A 458 -30.68 -7.69 -14.42
CA LYS A 458 -29.90 -8.46 -13.45
C LYS A 458 -30.79 -9.43 -12.66
N PRO A 459 -30.28 -10.59 -12.26
CA PRO A 459 -31.03 -11.54 -11.44
C PRO A 459 -31.23 -11.00 -10.02
N VAL A 460 -32.43 -11.19 -9.47
CA VAL A 460 -32.80 -10.81 -8.10
C VAL A 460 -31.98 -11.59 -7.07
N GLU A 461 -31.60 -12.85 -7.37
CA GLU A 461 -30.77 -13.67 -6.47
C GLU A 461 -29.37 -13.06 -6.25
N LEU A 462 -28.74 -12.53 -7.30
CA LEU A 462 -27.46 -11.80 -7.19
C LEU A 462 -27.64 -10.55 -6.34
N GLY A 463 -28.71 -9.78 -6.57
CA GLY A 463 -29.00 -8.58 -5.77
C GLY A 463 -29.20 -8.90 -4.30
N GLN A 464 -29.91 -9.99 -3.97
CA GLN A 464 -30.10 -10.46 -2.59
C GLN A 464 -28.75 -10.77 -1.93
N TYR A 465 -27.87 -11.49 -2.63
CA TYR A 465 -26.52 -11.78 -2.14
C TYR A 465 -25.73 -10.51 -1.83
N LEU A 466 -25.71 -9.54 -2.74
CA LEU A 466 -24.97 -8.28 -2.56
C LEU A 466 -25.55 -7.45 -1.42
N ILE A 467 -26.88 -7.33 -1.32
CA ILE A 467 -27.56 -6.59 -0.26
C ILE A 467 -27.31 -7.23 1.10
N ARG A 468 -27.42 -8.56 1.24
CA ARG A 468 -27.06 -9.24 2.48
C ARG A 468 -25.62 -9.00 2.87
N THR A 469 -24.72 -8.97 1.89
CA THR A 469 -23.28 -8.80 2.11
C THR A 469 -22.94 -7.42 2.65
N PHE A 470 -23.58 -6.35 2.15
CA PHE A 470 -23.14 -4.97 2.38
C PHE A 470 -24.14 -4.09 3.15
N SER A 471 -25.22 -4.65 3.68
CA SER A 471 -26.23 -3.91 4.45
C SER A 471 -26.88 -4.78 5.54
N ASN A 472 -27.66 -4.15 6.41
CA ASN A 472 -28.52 -4.78 7.43
C ASN A 472 -30.01 -4.54 7.16
N PRO A 473 -30.92 -5.36 7.71
CA PRO A 473 -32.36 -5.13 7.59
C PRO A 473 -32.77 -3.71 8.05
N GLY A 474 -33.66 -3.07 7.29
CA GLY A 474 -34.16 -1.71 7.56
C GLY A 474 -33.22 -0.57 7.16
N GLU A 475 -32.08 -0.87 6.54
CA GLU A 475 -31.21 0.10 5.86
C GLU A 475 -31.73 0.43 4.45
N ILE A 476 -31.31 1.57 3.90
CA ILE A 476 -31.83 2.14 2.65
C ILE A 476 -30.86 1.87 1.50
N ILE A 477 -31.34 1.17 0.46
CA ILE A 477 -30.58 0.84 -0.75
C ILE A 477 -30.98 1.77 -1.89
N LEU A 478 -30.02 2.45 -2.50
CA LEU A 478 -30.24 3.25 -3.71
C LEU A 478 -29.88 2.45 -4.96
N ASP A 479 -30.79 2.45 -5.94
CA ASP A 479 -30.53 2.06 -7.33
C ASP A 479 -30.94 3.23 -8.24
N ASN A 480 -29.98 4.04 -8.66
CA ASN A 480 -30.21 5.27 -9.40
C ASN A 480 -30.42 5.07 -10.91
N THR A 481 -30.31 3.83 -11.42
CA THR A 481 -30.68 3.47 -12.79
C THR A 481 -31.40 2.11 -12.78
N CYS A 482 -32.54 2.05 -12.10
CA CYS A 482 -33.10 0.78 -11.66
C CYS A 482 -33.67 -0.10 -12.78
N GLY A 483 -33.90 0.44 -13.99
CA GLY A 483 -34.36 -0.34 -15.13
C GLY A 483 -35.69 -1.05 -14.82
N SER A 484 -35.69 -2.39 -14.85
CA SER A 484 -36.88 -3.16 -14.44
C SER A 484 -37.00 -3.41 -12.92
N GLY A 485 -36.07 -2.94 -12.10
CA GLY A 485 -36.18 -2.92 -10.64
C GLY A 485 -35.70 -4.17 -9.93
N SER A 486 -34.80 -4.95 -10.54
CA SER A 486 -34.32 -6.20 -9.92
C SER A 486 -33.67 -5.98 -8.55
N PHE A 487 -32.81 -4.97 -8.39
CA PHE A 487 -32.18 -4.68 -7.10
C PHE A 487 -33.15 -4.09 -6.08
N LEU A 488 -34.18 -3.35 -6.52
CA LEU A 488 -35.26 -2.90 -5.64
C LEU A 488 -36.06 -4.08 -5.09
N VAL A 489 -36.39 -5.05 -5.95
CA VAL A 489 -37.04 -6.31 -5.52
C VAL A 489 -36.14 -7.07 -4.55
N SER A 490 -34.83 -7.13 -4.80
CA SER A 490 -33.87 -7.73 -3.87
C SER A 490 -33.87 -7.04 -2.51
N ALA A 491 -33.91 -5.70 -2.48
CA ALA A 491 -33.96 -4.94 -1.23
C ALA A 491 -35.21 -5.30 -0.41
N VAL A 492 -36.37 -5.31 -1.05
CA VAL A 492 -37.64 -5.69 -0.41
C VAL A 492 -37.60 -7.12 0.13
N VAL A 493 -37.13 -8.09 -0.67
CA VAL A 493 -37.02 -9.50 -0.26
C VAL A 493 -36.11 -9.67 0.96
N GLU A 494 -35.03 -8.89 1.03
CA GLU A 494 -34.11 -8.90 2.15
C GLU A 494 -34.55 -7.99 3.31
N GLY A 495 -35.73 -7.36 3.25
CA GLY A 495 -36.23 -6.50 4.33
C GLY A 495 -35.45 -5.19 4.48
N ARG A 496 -34.94 -4.65 3.38
CA ARG A 496 -34.35 -3.31 3.28
C ARG A 496 -35.35 -2.33 2.65
N ASP A 497 -35.23 -1.08 3.04
CA ASP A 497 -35.90 0.02 2.36
C ASP A 497 -35.14 0.36 1.07
N PHE A 498 -35.79 1.01 0.09
CA PHE A 498 -35.13 1.35 -1.17
C PHE A 498 -35.44 2.75 -1.68
N VAL A 499 -34.58 3.26 -2.58
CA VAL A 499 -34.87 4.40 -3.44
C VAL A 499 -34.52 3.99 -4.87
N GLY A 500 -35.51 4.01 -5.77
CA GLY A 500 -35.30 3.72 -7.18
C GLY A 500 -35.36 5.00 -8.01
N ILE A 501 -34.50 5.11 -9.03
CA ILE A 501 -34.60 6.19 -10.02
C ILE A 501 -34.52 5.59 -11.42
N GLU A 502 -35.45 6.01 -12.29
CA GLU A 502 -35.49 5.59 -13.69
C GLU A 502 -35.91 6.75 -14.59
N LYS A 503 -35.13 7.02 -15.63
CA LYS A 503 -35.39 8.13 -16.55
C LYS A 503 -36.66 7.89 -17.37
N ASN A 504 -36.92 6.64 -17.75
CA ASN A 504 -38.13 6.19 -18.45
C ASN A 504 -38.39 6.88 -19.81
N THR A 505 -37.37 7.50 -20.41
CA THR A 505 -37.45 8.18 -21.72
C THR A 505 -36.84 7.30 -22.82
N ASP A 506 -37.47 7.27 -24.00
CA ASP A 506 -37.01 6.52 -25.20
C ASP A 506 -36.81 5.00 -24.98
N VAL A 507 -37.66 4.42 -24.14
CA VAL A 507 -37.58 3.01 -23.75
C VAL A 507 -38.42 2.12 -24.67
N HIS A 508 -37.75 1.16 -25.31
CA HIS A 508 -38.37 0.15 -26.16
C HIS A 508 -37.94 -1.25 -25.71
N LEU A 509 -38.90 -2.11 -25.43
CA LEU A 509 -38.65 -3.53 -25.26
C LEU A 509 -38.60 -4.19 -26.64
N PHE A 510 -37.41 -4.66 -27.06
CA PHE A 510 -37.19 -5.34 -28.33
C PHE A 510 -37.74 -4.59 -29.55
N LYS A 511 -37.19 -3.38 -29.81
CA LYS A 511 -37.44 -2.47 -30.96
C LYS A 511 -38.89 -2.00 -31.21
N ASP A 512 -39.93 -2.75 -30.82
CA ASP A 512 -41.29 -2.52 -31.33
C ASP A 512 -42.35 -2.22 -30.24
N LYS A 513 -42.02 -2.36 -28.95
CA LYS A 513 -42.98 -2.14 -27.85
C LYS A 513 -42.54 -1.04 -26.88
N LYS A 514 -43.33 0.03 -26.76
CA LYS A 514 -43.18 1.01 -25.68
C LYS A 514 -43.38 0.32 -24.33
N ILE A 515 -42.50 0.63 -23.39
CA ILE A 515 -42.49 0.05 -22.05
C ILE A 515 -42.45 1.18 -21.02
N ASP A 516 -43.07 0.97 -19.87
CA ASP A 516 -42.98 1.88 -18.73
C ASP A 516 -42.23 1.14 -17.63
N TYR A 517 -40.94 1.46 -17.50
CA TYR A 517 -40.06 0.80 -16.53
C TYR A 517 -40.38 1.20 -15.10
N VAL A 518 -40.81 2.45 -14.86
CA VAL A 518 -41.25 2.90 -13.54
C VAL A 518 -42.46 2.10 -13.09
N LYS A 519 -43.46 1.92 -13.96
CA LYS A 519 -44.61 1.06 -13.66
C LYS A 519 -44.19 -0.38 -13.39
N ILE A 520 -43.32 -0.96 -14.22
CA ILE A 520 -42.86 -2.34 -14.04
C ILE A 520 -42.10 -2.52 -12.72
N CYS A 521 -41.22 -1.58 -12.35
CA CYS A 521 -40.53 -1.60 -11.06
C CYS A 521 -41.54 -1.64 -9.92
N ASN A 522 -42.52 -0.73 -9.92
CA ASN A 522 -43.54 -0.66 -8.88
C ASN A 522 -44.37 -1.96 -8.82
N ASP A 523 -44.85 -2.47 -9.96
CA ASP A 523 -45.62 -3.72 -10.03
C ASP A 523 -44.81 -4.92 -9.47
N ARG A 524 -43.51 -5.01 -9.78
CA ARG A 524 -42.63 -6.08 -9.29
C ARG A 524 -42.33 -5.95 -7.80
N VAL A 525 -42.14 -4.73 -7.30
CA VAL A 525 -41.92 -4.45 -5.88
C VAL A 525 -43.17 -4.81 -5.07
N GLU A 526 -44.35 -4.41 -5.51
CA GLU A 526 -45.61 -4.75 -4.81
C GLU A 526 -45.85 -6.25 -4.79
N LEU A 527 -45.65 -6.94 -5.92
CA LEU A 527 -45.73 -8.40 -5.96
C LEU A 527 -44.75 -9.09 -5.00
N ALA A 528 -43.55 -8.52 -4.81
CA ALA A 528 -42.58 -9.04 -3.85
C ALA A 528 -43.06 -8.84 -2.40
N LYS A 529 -43.62 -7.68 -2.06
CA LYS A 529 -44.22 -7.41 -0.75
C LYS A 529 -45.39 -8.34 -0.45
N GLU A 530 -46.29 -8.55 -1.41
CA GLU A 530 -47.42 -9.48 -1.29
C GLU A 530 -46.93 -10.90 -0.96
N LYS A 531 -45.93 -11.39 -1.70
CA LYS A 531 -45.34 -12.73 -1.45
C LYS A 531 -44.67 -12.87 -0.09
N LEU A 532 -44.14 -11.79 0.47
CA LEU A 532 -43.58 -11.79 1.82
C LEU A 532 -44.67 -11.78 2.89
N SER A 533 -45.80 -11.11 2.65
CA SER A 533 -46.94 -11.09 3.59
C SER A 533 -47.71 -12.42 3.69
N LEU A 534 -47.54 -13.28 2.69
CA LEU A 534 -48.14 -14.62 2.63
C LEU A 534 -47.25 -15.73 3.24
N LYS A 535 -46.01 -15.39 3.63
CA LYS A 535 -45.06 -16.28 4.31
C LYS A 535 -45.00 -15.94 5.78
#